data_AF-A0AB38G6Z9-F1
#
_entry.id   AF-A0AB38G6Z9-F1
#
_cell.length_a   1.000
_cell.length_b   1.000
_cell.length_c   1.000
_cell.angle_alpha   90.00
_cell.angle_beta   90.00
_cell.angle_gamma   90.00
#
_symmetry.space_group_name_H-M   'P 1'
#
loop_
_entity.id
_entity.type
_entity.pdbx_description
1 polymer ?
#
loop_
_entity_poly.entity_id
_entity_poly.type
_entity_poly.pdbx_seq_one_letter_code
_entity_poly.pdbx_strand_id
1 'polypeptide(L)'
;MNETNKFEPIISYPNLHLSFDLYQKNKGIRMTFEKRINSKVTVVFNVYYSKREKILDKTLRLNLANADKYIEGQSKVKTYLTKYGITASDLAKHYNEIVNQKVLKDWCSISDSKFSPKDYGDVTVKTEWENW
;
A
#
# COMPACT_ATOMS: atom_id res chain seq x y z
N MET A 1 -3.69 -24.91 -0.21
CA MET A 1 -2.88 -25.56 -1.25
C MET A 1 -2.82 -24.58 -2.42
N ASN A 2 -1.66 -24.00 -2.69
CA ASN A 2 -1.47 -23.17 -3.88
C ASN A 2 -1.38 -24.12 -5.08
N GLU A 3 -2.26 -23.94 -6.05
CA GLU A 3 -2.17 -24.69 -7.31
C GLU A 3 -0.91 -24.22 -8.05
N THR A 4 0.07 -25.12 -8.21
CA THR A 4 1.43 -24.83 -8.68
C THR A 4 1.56 -24.44 -10.16
N ASN A 5 0.46 -24.40 -10.92
CA ASN A 5 0.46 -24.12 -12.36
C ASN A 5 -0.23 -22.80 -12.74
N LYS A 6 -0.51 -21.91 -11.78
CA LYS A 6 -1.24 -20.66 -12.02
C LYS A 6 -0.31 -19.45 -11.85
N PHE A 7 -0.29 -18.58 -12.86
CA PHE A 7 0.52 -17.36 -12.88
C PHE A 7 -0.23 -16.20 -12.23
N GLU A 8 0.35 -15.58 -11.20
CA GLU A 8 -0.18 -14.34 -10.62
C GLU A 8 0.46 -13.13 -11.33
N PRO A 9 -0.34 -12.27 -11.98
CA PRO A 9 0.18 -11.06 -12.62
C PRO A 9 0.83 -10.13 -11.59
N ILE A 10 2.01 -9.62 -11.95
CA ILE A 10 2.79 -8.70 -11.13
C ILE A 10 3.28 -7.56 -12.03
N ILE A 11 3.11 -6.32 -11.56
CA ILE A 11 3.71 -5.12 -12.14
C ILE A 11 4.70 -4.58 -11.12
N SER A 12 5.97 -4.45 -11.51
CA SER A 12 7.06 -3.99 -10.64
C SER A 12 7.79 -2.81 -11.25
N TYR A 13 7.82 -1.71 -10.51
CA TYR A 13 8.67 -0.53 -10.72
C TYR A 13 9.58 -0.37 -9.49
N PRO A 14 10.73 0.33 -9.58
CA PRO A 14 11.77 0.32 -8.53
C PRO A 14 11.29 0.50 -7.08
N ASN A 15 10.22 1.26 -6.85
CA ASN A 15 9.67 1.51 -5.50
C ASN A 15 8.15 1.24 -5.41
N LEU A 16 7.57 0.53 -6.39
CA LEU A 16 6.15 0.24 -6.46
C LEU A 16 5.94 -1.17 -7.02
N HIS A 17 5.25 -2.00 -6.27
CA HIS A 17 4.85 -3.34 -6.64
C HIS A 17 3.34 -3.45 -6.59
N LEU A 18 2.73 -4.03 -7.62
CA LEU A 18 1.30 -4.32 -7.71
C LEU A 18 1.13 -5.79 -8.10
N SER A 19 0.49 -6.57 -7.24
CA SER A 19 0.21 -7.99 -7.47
C SER A 19 -1.29 -8.28 -7.38
N PHE A 20 -1.70 -9.29 -8.14
CA PHE A 20 -3.09 -9.74 -8.21
C PHE A 20 -3.22 -11.14 -7.60
N ASP A 21 -3.79 -11.19 -6.39
CA ASP A 21 -3.98 -12.43 -5.64
C ASP A 21 -5.28 -13.10 -6.16
N LEU A 22 -5.22 -13.80 -7.29
CA LEU A 22 -6.41 -14.29 -8.00
C LEU A 22 -6.85 -15.69 -7.57
N TYR A 23 -5.92 -16.48 -7.02
CA TYR A 23 -6.11 -17.92 -6.79
C TYR A 23 -6.14 -18.30 -5.31
N GLN A 24 -5.82 -17.35 -4.43
CA GLN A 24 -5.90 -17.57 -2.99
C GLN A 24 -7.34 -17.50 -2.48
N LYS A 25 -7.58 -18.07 -1.29
CA LYS A 25 -8.89 -18.01 -0.60
C LYS A 25 -9.34 -16.55 -0.41
N ASN A 26 -8.39 -15.67 -0.10
CA ASN A 26 -8.62 -14.25 0.02
C ASN A 26 -8.15 -13.55 -1.27
N LYS A 27 -9.05 -13.50 -2.26
CA LYS A 27 -8.74 -12.85 -3.53
C LYS A 27 -8.66 -11.34 -3.37
N GLY A 28 -7.69 -10.72 -4.01
CA GLY A 28 -7.46 -9.30 -3.84
C GLY A 28 -6.43 -8.70 -4.76
N ILE A 29 -6.15 -7.43 -4.50
CA ILE A 29 -5.07 -6.68 -5.14
C ILE A 29 -4.17 -6.19 -4.01
N ARG A 30 -2.87 -6.47 -4.12
CA ARG A 30 -1.87 -5.97 -3.18
C ARG A 30 -0.98 -4.97 -3.90
N MET A 31 -0.73 -3.86 -3.22
CA MET A 31 0.20 -2.85 -3.67
C MET A 31 1.16 -2.51 -2.54
N THR A 32 2.45 -2.53 -2.84
CA THR A 32 3.51 -2.15 -1.91
C THR A 32 4.33 -1.03 -2.53
N PHE A 33 4.56 0.05 -1.79
CA PHE A 33 5.42 1.13 -2.27
C PHE A 33 6.17 1.81 -1.14
N GLU A 34 7.26 2.49 -1.50
CA GLU A 34 8.22 2.99 -0.52
C GLU A 34 8.30 4.51 -0.45
N LYS A 35 8.56 5.04 0.75
CA LYS A 35 8.99 6.42 1.00
C LYS A 35 10.30 6.38 1.78
N ARG A 36 11.41 6.74 1.15
CA ARG A 36 12.69 6.86 1.84
C ARG A 36 12.68 8.11 2.73
N ILE A 37 12.94 7.95 4.02
CA ILE A 37 13.07 9.07 4.96
C ILE A 37 14.51 9.58 4.95
N ASN A 38 15.48 8.66 5.00
CA ASN A 38 16.91 8.97 4.89
C ASN A 38 17.69 7.72 4.44
N SER A 39 19.01 7.73 4.57
CA SER A 39 19.85 6.61 4.17
C SER A 39 19.58 5.31 4.95
N LYS A 40 19.04 5.40 6.18
CA LYS A 40 18.85 4.30 7.13
C LYS A 40 17.40 3.82 7.25
N VAL A 41 16.42 4.66 6.88
CA VAL A 41 15.00 4.40 7.17
C VAL A 41 14.15 4.58 5.92
N THR A 42 13.38 3.55 5.60
CA THR A 42 12.36 3.57 4.54
C THR A 42 11.02 3.15 5.12
N VAL A 43 9.98 3.94 4.85
CA VAL A 43 8.59 3.57 5.12
C VAL A 43 8.08 2.75 3.96
N VAL A 44 7.49 1.60 4.25
CA VAL A 44 6.84 0.76 3.27
C VAL A 44 5.34 0.80 3.53
N PHE A 45 4.60 1.23 2.51
CA PHE A 45 3.15 1.22 2.48
C PHE A 45 2.70 -0.14 1.95
N ASN A 46 1.87 -0.84 2.72
CA ASN A 46 1.20 -2.04 2.27
C ASN A 46 -0.29 -1.73 2.11
N VAL A 47 -0.79 -1.89 0.90
CA VAL A 47 -2.18 -1.62 0.55
C VAL A 47 -2.78 -2.91 0.02
N TYR A 48 -3.81 -3.42 0.70
CA TYR A 48 -4.47 -4.65 0.29
C TYR A 48 -5.97 -4.41 0.14
N TYR A 49 -6.46 -4.65 -1.06
CA TYR A 49 -7.90 -4.70 -1.34
C TYR A 49 -8.38 -6.15 -1.29
N SER A 50 -9.29 -6.45 -0.37
CA SER A 50 -10.01 -7.72 -0.32
C SER A 50 -11.26 -7.65 -1.19
N LYS A 51 -11.35 -8.48 -2.23
CA LYS A 51 -12.55 -8.57 -3.08
C LYS A 51 -13.76 -9.07 -2.31
N ARG A 52 -13.55 -10.02 -1.39
CA ARG A 52 -14.64 -10.66 -0.63
C ARG A 52 -15.26 -9.70 0.37
N GLU A 53 -14.42 -9.02 1.14
CA GLU A 53 -14.86 -8.14 2.22
C GLU A 53 -15.11 -6.70 1.75
N LYS A 54 -14.69 -6.36 0.52
CA LYS A 54 -14.68 -4.98 -0.02
C LYS A 54 -13.97 -3.99 0.91
N ILE A 55 -12.87 -4.44 1.53
CA ILE A 55 -12.04 -3.63 2.41
C ILE A 55 -10.73 -3.29 1.70
N LEU A 56 -10.39 -2.01 1.67
CA LEU A 56 -9.05 -1.51 1.33
C LEU A 56 -8.30 -1.19 2.62
N ASP A 57 -7.39 -2.07 3.00
CA ASP A 57 -6.57 -1.93 4.20
C ASP A 57 -5.22 -1.31 3.85
N LYS A 58 -4.82 -0.27 4.59
CA LYS A 58 -3.56 0.46 4.38
C LYS A 58 -2.75 0.42 5.67
N THR A 59 -1.66 -0.33 5.65
CA THR A 59 -0.77 -0.52 6.79
C THR A 59 0.65 -0.08 6.46
N LEU A 60 1.46 0.12 7.50
CA LEU A 60 2.84 0.56 7.38
C LEU A 60 3.80 -0.42 8.03
N ARG A 61 4.98 -0.52 7.44
CA ARG A 61 6.17 -1.10 8.09
C ARG A 61 7.40 -0.25 7.81
N LEU A 62 8.43 -0.40 8.62
CA LEU A 62 9.72 0.28 8.41
C LEU A 62 10.80 -0.72 8.04
N ASN A 63 11.45 -0.49 6.91
CA ASN A 63 12.71 -1.14 6.55
C ASN A 63 13.86 -0.29 7.09
N LEU A 64 14.76 -0.92 7.84
CA LEU A 64 15.97 -0.28 8.38
C LEU A 64 17.19 -0.87 7.66
N ALA A 65 18.09 -0.01 7.16
CA ALA A 65 19.20 -0.43 6.30
C ALA A 65 20.17 -1.44 6.95
N ASN A 66 20.26 -1.45 8.29
CA ASN A 66 21.18 -2.29 9.05
C ASN A 66 20.45 -3.29 9.96
N ALA A 67 19.21 -3.64 9.64
CA ALA A 67 18.45 -4.60 10.44
C ALA A 67 18.02 -5.79 9.59
N ASP A 68 18.20 -6.99 10.14
CA ASP A 68 17.69 -8.24 9.54
C ASP A 68 16.17 -8.34 9.58
N LYS A 69 15.51 -7.43 10.31
CA LYS A 69 14.06 -7.38 10.52
C LYS A 69 13.51 -5.99 10.29
N TYR A 70 12.27 -5.94 9.83
CA TYR A 70 11.48 -4.72 9.71
C TYR A 70 10.75 -4.39 11.02
N ILE A 71 10.36 -3.13 11.21
CA ILE A 71 9.45 -2.72 12.30
C ILE A 71 8.01 -2.76 11.78
N GLU A 72 7.18 -3.52 12.47
CA GLU A 72 5.73 -3.60 12.24
C GLU A 72 4.96 -3.32 13.54
N GLY A 73 3.66 -3.04 13.38
CA GLY A 73 2.74 -2.73 14.46
C GLY A 73 2.58 -1.23 14.67
N GLN A 74 1.33 -0.78 14.58
CA GLN A 74 0.92 0.64 14.57
C GLN A 74 1.64 1.51 15.61
N SER A 75 1.66 1.09 16.88
CA SER A 75 2.29 1.86 17.97
C SER A 75 3.81 2.03 17.79
N LYS A 76 4.51 0.96 17.37
CA LYS A 76 5.97 0.99 17.15
C LYS A 76 6.32 1.83 15.93
N VAL A 77 5.57 1.66 14.83
CA VAL A 77 5.76 2.43 13.60
C VAL A 77 5.51 3.92 13.87
N LYS A 78 4.37 4.27 14.50
CA LYS A 78 4.04 5.65 14.88
C LYS A 78 5.16 6.29 15.70
N THR A 79 5.55 5.64 16.80
CA THR A 79 6.61 6.13 17.71
C THR A 79 7.91 6.39 16.96
N TYR A 80 8.29 5.51 16.03
CA TYR A 80 9.52 5.66 15.27
C TYR A 80 9.43 6.83 14.29
N LEU A 81 8.32 6.94 13.55
CA LEU A 81 8.09 8.03 12.57
C LEU A 81 8.03 9.41 13.23
N THR A 82 7.44 9.53 14.41
CA THR A 82 7.40 10.77 15.18
C THR A 82 8.81 11.29 15.50
N LYS A 83 9.80 10.41 15.75
CA LYS A 83 11.20 10.81 15.98
C LYS A 83 11.85 11.48 14.76
N TYR A 84 11.32 11.23 13.57
CA TYR A 84 11.78 11.84 12.31
C TYR A 84 10.89 13.00 11.86
N GLY A 85 9.93 13.44 12.69
CA GLY A 85 9.00 14.51 12.35
C GLY A 85 8.01 14.15 11.25
N ILE A 86 7.81 12.86 10.96
CA ILE A 86 6.87 12.40 9.93
C ILE A 86 5.46 12.37 10.50
N THR A 87 4.55 13.10 9.86
CA THR A 87 3.15 13.24 10.27
C THR A 87 2.21 12.34 9.48
N ALA A 88 0.97 12.17 9.97
CA ALA A 88 -0.10 11.54 9.21
C ALA A 88 -0.34 12.21 7.85
N SER A 89 -0.19 13.53 7.78
CA SER A 89 -0.35 14.31 6.54
C SER A 89 0.73 13.97 5.51
N ASP A 90 1.98 13.78 5.93
CA ASP A 90 3.08 13.38 5.04
C ASP A 90 2.87 12.00 4.43
N LEU A 91 2.29 11.08 5.22
CA LEU A 91 1.93 9.73 4.80
C LEU A 91 0.75 9.75 3.82
N ALA A 92 -0.29 10.52 4.14
CA ALA A 92 -1.46 10.71 3.28
C ALA A 92 -1.08 11.37 1.94
N LYS A 93 -0.20 12.38 1.96
CA LYS A 93 0.33 13.03 0.76
C LYS A 93 1.07 12.04 -0.12
N HIS A 94 1.98 11.24 0.44
CA HIS A 94 2.73 10.22 -0.30
C HIS A 94 1.80 9.16 -0.91
N TYR A 95 0.83 8.68 -0.13
CA TYR A 95 -0.19 7.76 -0.63
C TYR A 95 -0.96 8.37 -1.80
N ASN A 96 -1.39 9.63 -1.70
CA ASN A 96 -2.11 10.30 -2.77
C ASN A 96 -1.24 10.45 -4.03
N GLU A 97 0.02 10.86 -3.90
CA GLU A 97 0.95 11.01 -5.02
C GLU A 97 1.15 9.70 -5.79
N ILE A 98 1.35 8.59 -5.08
CA ILE A 98 1.62 7.29 -5.72
C ILE A 98 0.34 6.59 -6.15
N VAL A 99 -0.65 6.45 -5.26
CA VAL A 99 -1.83 5.63 -5.53
C VAL A 99 -2.84 6.40 -6.37
N ASN A 100 -3.25 7.59 -5.90
CA ASN A 100 -4.35 8.29 -6.56
C ASN A 100 -3.89 8.99 -7.84
N GLN A 101 -2.79 9.73 -7.77
CA GLN A 101 -2.34 10.58 -8.86
C GLN A 101 -1.54 9.84 -9.93
N LYS A 102 -1.03 8.64 -9.62
CA LYS A 102 -0.31 7.79 -10.56
C LYS A 102 -1.08 6.51 -10.86
N VAL A 103 -1.14 5.54 -9.94
CA VAL A 103 -1.70 4.19 -10.24
C VAL A 103 -3.16 4.25 -10.70
N LEU A 104 -4.04 4.87 -9.91
CA LEU A 104 -5.47 4.92 -10.24
C LEU A 104 -5.77 5.87 -11.40
N LYS A 105 -4.98 6.95 -11.54
CA LYS A 105 -5.10 7.87 -12.68
C LYS A 105 -4.69 7.17 -13.99
N ASP A 106 -3.58 6.44 -13.98
CA ASP A 106 -3.11 5.66 -15.12
C ASP A 106 -4.14 4.57 -15.47
N TRP A 107 -4.71 3.88 -14.47
CA TRP A 107 -5.81 2.93 -14.68
C TRP A 107 -7.02 3.57 -15.38
N CYS A 108 -7.46 4.75 -14.93
CA CYS A 108 -8.58 5.45 -15.55
C CYS A 108 -8.26 5.98 -16.95
N SER A 109 -6.98 6.12 -17.32
CA SER A 109 -6.58 6.56 -18.66
C SER A 109 -6.65 5.44 -19.71
N ILE A 110 -6.60 4.18 -19.28
CA ILE A 110 -6.58 2.99 -20.15
C ILE A 110 -7.84 2.13 -20.01
N SER A 111 -8.75 2.48 -19.10
CA SER A 111 -10.00 1.76 -18.87
C SER A 111 -11.16 2.75 -18.78
N ASP A 112 -12.33 2.35 -19.27
CA ASP A 112 -13.58 3.11 -19.10
C ASP A 112 -14.14 2.89 -17.69
N SER A 113 -13.37 3.34 -16.69
CA SER A 113 -13.67 3.15 -15.28
C SER A 113 -14.90 3.95 -14.87
N LYS A 114 -15.83 3.29 -14.18
CA LYS A 114 -16.99 3.94 -13.52
C LYS A 114 -16.61 4.69 -12.24
N PHE A 115 -15.38 4.50 -11.77
CA PHE A 115 -14.83 5.05 -10.53
C PHE A 115 -13.63 5.95 -10.81
N SER A 116 -13.18 6.70 -9.81
CA SER A 116 -12.08 7.66 -9.97
C SER A 116 -11.09 7.61 -8.79
N PRO A 117 -9.91 8.24 -8.90
CA PRO A 117 -8.99 8.38 -7.76
C PRO A 117 -9.57 9.11 -6.54
N LYS A 118 -10.72 9.78 -6.67
CA LYS A 118 -11.43 10.46 -5.59
C LYS A 118 -12.68 9.70 -5.09
N ASP A 119 -13.12 8.69 -5.84
CA ASP A 119 -14.29 7.89 -5.55
C ASP A 119 -13.99 6.43 -5.91
N TYR A 120 -13.68 5.63 -4.89
CA TYR A 120 -13.40 4.20 -5.03
C TYR A 120 -14.67 3.35 -5.12
N GLY A 121 -15.86 3.96 -5.03
CA GLY A 121 -17.14 3.28 -4.94
C GLY A 121 -17.42 2.70 -3.56
N ASP A 122 -18.22 1.63 -3.54
CA ASP A 122 -18.63 0.91 -2.33
C ASP A 122 -17.48 0.05 -1.76
N VAL A 123 -16.53 0.73 -1.11
CA VAL A 123 -15.33 0.15 -0.49
C VAL A 123 -15.15 0.74 0.90
N THR A 124 -15.01 -0.14 1.90
CA THR A 124 -14.60 0.28 3.25
C THR A 124 -13.09 0.52 3.26
N VAL A 125 -12.68 1.75 3.57
CA VAL A 125 -11.25 2.10 3.65
C VAL A 125 -10.81 2.09 5.11
N LYS A 126 -9.74 1.35 5.40
CA LYS A 126 -9.07 1.35 6.71
C LYS A 126 -7.66 1.88 6.53
N THR A 127 -7.33 2.95 7.25
CA THR A 127 -6.02 3.59 7.15
C THR A 127 -5.33 3.61 8.51
N GLU A 128 -4.20 2.90 8.62
CA GLU A 128 -3.49 2.75 9.90
C GLU A 128 -3.11 4.10 10.54
N TRP A 129 -2.80 5.12 9.74
CA TRP A 129 -2.39 6.46 10.19
C TRP A 129 -3.49 7.52 10.20
N GLU A 130 -4.78 7.13 10.07
CA GLU A 130 -5.89 8.08 9.99
C GLU A 130 -6.03 8.98 11.22
N ASN A 131 -5.71 8.45 12.40
CA ASN A 131 -5.84 9.14 13.70
C ASN A 131 -4.49 9.32 14.39
N TRP A 132 -3.41 9.47 13.62
CA TRP A 132 -2.06 9.62 14.16
C TRP A 132 -1.71 11.05 14.55
#